data_AF-A0A9P8DBC8-F1
#
_entry.id   AF-A0A9P8DBC8-F1
#
_cell.length_a   1.000
_cell.length_b   1.000
_cell.length_c   1.000
_cell.angle_alpha   90.00
_cell.angle_beta   90.00
_cell.angle_gamma   90.00
#
_symmetry.space_group_name_H-M   'P 1'
#
loop_
_entity.id
_entity.type
_entity.pdbx_description
1 polymer ?
#
loop_
_entity_poly.entity_id
_entity_poly.type
_entity_poly.pdbx_seq_one_letter_code
_entity_poly.pdbx_strand_id
1 'polypeptide(L)'
;MYLRDMNESDFSGTSHEFSSFAYRIQAAQNLGRLLRIPPVSGPDDESLRNIQTMLTSWRVSLPRSKADAVWQYGHFDEMLFQAHMITHATSILLHQPYSQLNSILNQPSNQTDQYDSVSSVDDFNNHTKNIIQAATEISKLVTHRVSLLSHSHFFSYVVTMSSIIHLNRWVIFTPDSENNLRQVLRLNIGALSRMSLVWSASERESSYVKSMARSIYQVKKQHRILPQFWISMTHDEAMEKIAADDAMIHEFEDMQVVPGMMMGHWADPGNKQWN
;
A
#
# COMPACT_ATOMS: atom_id res chain seq x y z
N MET A 1 -18.67 29.62 -18.24
CA MET A 1 -18.31 28.22 -18.52
C MET A 1 -18.75 27.39 -17.34
N TYR A 2 -19.62 26.41 -17.59
CA TYR A 2 -20.25 25.56 -16.60
C TYR A 2 -19.67 24.14 -16.64
N LEU A 3 -19.90 23.37 -15.57
CA LEU A 3 -19.47 21.97 -15.50
C LEU A 3 -20.08 21.09 -16.59
N ARG A 4 -21.25 21.47 -17.10
CA ARG A 4 -21.93 20.79 -18.20
C ARG A 4 -21.14 20.89 -19.51
N ASP A 5 -20.59 22.08 -19.78
CA ASP A 5 -19.75 22.35 -20.95
C ASP A 5 -18.51 21.45 -20.97
N MET A 6 -17.99 21.04 -19.80
CA MET A 6 -16.86 20.11 -19.66
C MET A 6 -17.23 18.66 -19.96
N ASN A 7 -18.45 18.24 -19.66
CA ASN A 7 -18.89 16.89 -20.01
C ASN A 7 -19.23 16.78 -21.51
N GLU A 8 -19.51 17.91 -22.15
CA GLU A 8 -19.87 17.99 -23.56
C GLU A 8 -18.68 18.43 -24.45
N SER A 9 -17.54 18.85 -23.87
CA SER A 9 -16.39 19.41 -24.59
C SER A 9 -15.76 18.43 -25.58
N ASP A 10 -15.79 17.14 -25.25
CA ASP A 10 -15.23 16.08 -26.09
C ASP A 10 -16.05 15.89 -27.39
N PHE A 11 -17.33 16.30 -27.37
CA PHE A 11 -18.25 16.19 -28.50
C PHE A 11 -18.50 17.52 -29.21
N SER A 12 -18.27 18.65 -28.52
CA SER A 12 -18.50 19.99 -29.09
C SER A 12 -17.37 20.44 -30.03
N GLY A 13 -16.24 19.71 -30.07
CA GLY A 13 -15.08 20.06 -30.88
C GLY A 13 -14.32 21.30 -30.38
N THR A 14 -14.68 21.83 -29.21
CA THR A 14 -14.04 23.01 -28.65
C THR A 14 -12.96 22.59 -27.64
N SER A 15 -11.68 22.80 -27.98
CA SER A 15 -10.56 22.56 -27.07
C SER A 15 -10.41 23.74 -26.09
N HIS A 16 -11.20 23.74 -25.03
CA HIS A 16 -11.07 24.73 -23.95
C HIS A 16 -10.47 24.10 -22.69
N GLU A 17 -9.46 24.76 -22.13
CA GLU A 17 -8.94 24.38 -20.82
C GLU A 17 -9.87 24.89 -19.70
N PHE A 18 -10.37 23.98 -18.88
CA PHE A 18 -11.19 24.33 -17.71
C PHE A 18 -10.33 24.73 -16.50
N SER A 19 -10.93 25.35 -15.48
CA SER A 19 -10.23 25.64 -14.23
C SER A 19 -9.86 24.36 -13.47
N SER A 20 -8.81 24.39 -12.64
CA SER A 20 -8.43 23.24 -11.81
C SER A 20 -9.51 22.82 -10.82
N PHE A 21 -10.35 23.77 -10.40
CA PHE A 21 -11.57 23.48 -9.65
C PHE A 21 -12.54 22.56 -10.40
N ALA A 22 -12.72 22.75 -11.71
CA ALA A 22 -13.61 21.91 -12.50
C ALA A 22 -13.13 20.45 -12.54
N TYR A 23 -11.83 20.24 -12.77
CA TYR A 23 -11.23 18.89 -12.75
C TYR A 23 -11.32 18.22 -11.38
N ARG A 24 -11.13 18.98 -10.30
CA ARG A 24 -11.33 18.48 -8.93
C ARG A 24 -12.78 18.07 -8.67
N ILE A 25 -13.76 18.86 -9.13
CA ILE A 25 -15.18 18.51 -9.00
C ILE A 25 -15.48 17.24 -9.79
N GLN A 26 -14.96 17.08 -11.00
CA GLN A 26 -15.15 15.86 -11.80
C GLN A 26 -14.54 14.64 -11.12
N ALA A 27 -13.32 14.74 -10.58
CA ALA A 27 -12.71 13.66 -9.80
C ALA A 27 -13.56 13.28 -8.57
N ALA A 28 -14.06 14.27 -7.82
CA ALA A 28 -14.95 14.04 -6.68
C ALA A 28 -16.31 13.42 -7.09
N GLN A 29 -16.85 13.79 -8.24
CA GLN A 29 -18.06 13.16 -8.80
C GLN A 29 -17.80 11.71 -9.16
N ASN A 30 -16.64 11.37 -9.74
CA ASN A 30 -16.27 10.00 -10.06
C ASN A 30 -16.20 9.14 -8.80
N LEU A 31 -15.54 9.63 -7.74
CA LEU A 31 -15.54 9.00 -6.42
C LEU A 31 -16.97 8.84 -5.87
N GLY A 32 -17.77 9.90 -5.94
CA GLY A 32 -19.15 9.87 -5.47
C GLY A 32 -20.05 8.90 -6.25
N ARG A 33 -19.73 8.59 -7.52
CA ARG A 33 -20.43 7.54 -8.28
C ARG A 33 -20.01 6.17 -7.78
N LEU A 34 -18.71 5.91 -7.61
CA LEU A 34 -18.21 4.65 -7.03
C LEU A 34 -18.89 4.32 -5.69
N LEU A 35 -18.97 5.29 -4.77
CA LEU A 35 -19.55 5.11 -3.44
C LEU A 35 -21.06 4.82 -3.44
N ARG A 36 -21.74 4.98 -4.58
CA ARG A 36 -23.19 4.75 -4.73
C ARG A 36 -23.51 3.53 -5.60
N ILE A 37 -22.48 2.82 -6.10
CA ILE A 37 -22.70 1.61 -6.89
C ILE A 37 -23.32 0.53 -5.97
N PRO A 38 -24.40 -0.14 -6.41
CA PRO A 38 -24.96 -1.29 -5.69
C PRO A 38 -23.93 -2.42 -5.51
N PRO A 39 -24.19 -3.44 -4.67
CA PRO A 39 -23.32 -4.60 -4.57
C PRO A 39 -23.00 -5.18 -5.95
N VAL A 40 -21.71 -5.22 -6.28
CA VAL A 40 -21.19 -5.65 -7.59
C VAL A 40 -21.11 -7.17 -7.66
N SER A 41 -21.40 -7.72 -8.83
CA SER A 41 -21.55 -9.17 -9.04
C SER A 41 -20.20 -9.90 -9.08
N GLY A 42 -19.10 -9.18 -9.31
CA GLY A 42 -17.76 -9.76 -9.44
C GLY A 42 -16.75 -8.76 -10.02
N PRO A 43 -15.49 -9.20 -10.23
CA PRO A 43 -14.42 -8.35 -10.76
C PRO A 43 -14.70 -7.78 -12.16
N ASP A 44 -15.52 -8.48 -12.95
CA ASP A 44 -15.88 -8.10 -14.33
C ASP A 44 -17.21 -7.32 -14.44
N ASP A 45 -17.75 -6.84 -13.31
CA ASP A 45 -19.01 -6.09 -13.29
C ASP A 45 -18.95 -4.83 -14.16
N GLU A 46 -19.99 -4.61 -14.97
CA GLU A 46 -20.07 -3.48 -15.88
C GLU A 46 -19.97 -2.12 -15.16
N SER A 47 -20.51 -2.04 -13.94
CA SER A 47 -20.46 -0.83 -13.12
C SER A 47 -19.02 -0.46 -12.76
N LEU A 48 -18.17 -1.46 -12.49
CA LEU A 48 -16.75 -1.25 -12.22
C LEU A 48 -16.02 -0.76 -13.46
N ARG A 49 -16.29 -1.40 -14.61
CA ARG A 49 -15.73 -0.99 -15.90
C ARG A 49 -16.12 0.45 -16.26
N ASN A 50 -17.36 0.84 -15.97
CA ASN A 50 -17.84 2.20 -16.22
C ASN A 50 -17.09 3.24 -15.37
N ILE A 51 -16.85 2.98 -14.09
CA ILE A 51 -16.02 3.86 -13.26
C ILE A 51 -14.57 3.90 -13.76
N GLN A 52 -14.00 2.75 -14.13
CA GLN A 52 -12.65 2.71 -14.68
C GLN A 52 -12.53 3.53 -15.97
N THR A 53 -13.52 3.46 -16.84
CA THR A 53 -13.61 4.31 -18.04
C THR A 53 -13.66 5.79 -17.66
N MET A 54 -14.45 6.17 -16.65
CA MET A 54 -14.53 7.56 -16.19
C MET A 54 -13.21 8.07 -15.60
N LEU A 55 -12.49 7.27 -14.80
CA LEU A 55 -11.18 7.64 -14.26
C LEU A 55 -10.15 7.78 -15.38
N THR A 56 -10.18 6.88 -16.36
CA THR A 56 -9.30 6.93 -17.52
C THR A 56 -9.60 8.15 -18.39
N SER A 57 -10.88 8.39 -18.69
CA SER A 57 -11.37 9.55 -19.44
C SER A 57 -10.90 10.86 -18.79
N TRP A 58 -11.12 10.99 -17.48
CA TRP A 58 -10.66 12.17 -16.72
C TRP A 58 -9.17 12.41 -16.90
N ARG A 59 -8.34 11.36 -16.81
CA ARG A 59 -6.88 11.49 -16.95
C ARG A 59 -6.45 11.88 -18.36
N VAL A 60 -7.04 11.27 -19.39
CA VAL A 60 -6.64 11.53 -20.79
C VAL A 60 -7.19 12.84 -21.34
N SER A 61 -8.27 13.37 -20.75
CA SER A 61 -8.85 14.66 -21.11
C SER A 61 -8.11 15.85 -20.47
N LEU A 62 -7.14 15.62 -19.57
CA LEU A 62 -6.37 16.72 -18.98
C LEU A 62 -5.49 17.39 -20.05
N PRO A 63 -5.53 18.73 -20.15
CA PRO A 63 -4.58 19.46 -20.99
C PRO A 63 -3.17 19.29 -20.43
N ARG A 64 -2.15 19.48 -21.29
CA ARG A 64 -0.73 19.33 -20.89
C ARG A 64 -0.35 20.22 -19.71
N SER A 65 -0.95 21.42 -19.61
CA SER A 65 -0.75 22.36 -18.50
C SER A 65 -1.22 21.81 -17.14
N LYS A 66 -2.05 20.76 -17.14
CA LYS A 66 -2.67 20.15 -15.95
C LYS A 66 -2.38 18.66 -15.80
N ALA A 67 -1.37 18.15 -16.50
CA ALA A 67 -0.95 16.77 -16.36
C ALA A 67 -0.30 16.49 -14.98
N ASP A 68 0.19 17.54 -14.31
CA ASP A 68 0.77 17.50 -12.96
C ASP A 68 0.28 18.72 -12.16
N ALA A 69 0.16 18.57 -10.85
CA ALA A 69 -0.17 19.63 -9.90
C ALA A 69 0.98 20.63 -9.68
N VAL A 70 2.19 20.30 -10.11
CA VAL A 70 3.32 21.23 -10.13
C VAL A 70 3.49 21.77 -11.55
N TRP A 71 3.19 23.06 -11.74
CA TRP A 71 3.39 23.70 -13.04
C TRP A 71 4.87 24.11 -13.24
N GLN A 72 5.25 24.33 -14.50
CA GLN A 72 6.45 25.02 -14.92
C GLN A 72 6.62 26.30 -14.08
N TYR A 73 7.85 26.57 -13.63
CA TYR A 73 8.20 27.64 -12.68
C TYR A 73 7.86 27.39 -11.20
N GLY A 74 7.41 26.19 -10.84
CA GLY A 74 7.27 25.78 -9.44
C GLY A 74 6.03 26.34 -8.74
N HIS A 75 5.06 26.85 -9.50
CA HIS A 75 3.76 27.21 -8.95
C HIS A 75 2.94 25.94 -8.72
N PHE A 76 2.44 25.79 -7.50
CA PHE A 76 1.72 24.60 -7.08
C PHE A 76 0.22 24.82 -7.11
N ASP A 77 -0.50 23.93 -7.78
CA ASP A 77 -1.95 23.94 -7.89
C ASP A 77 -2.56 22.93 -6.92
N GLU A 78 -2.95 23.39 -5.74
CA GLU A 78 -3.59 22.55 -4.71
C GLU A 78 -4.91 21.93 -5.20
N MET A 79 -5.64 22.58 -6.10
CA MET A 79 -6.90 22.01 -6.61
C MET A 79 -6.64 20.83 -7.52
N LEU A 80 -5.65 20.96 -8.41
CA LEU A 80 -5.24 19.88 -9.28
C LEU A 80 -4.56 18.74 -8.51
N PHE A 81 -3.74 19.06 -7.50
CA PHE A 81 -3.20 18.10 -6.55
C PHE A 81 -4.30 17.25 -5.92
N GLN A 82 -5.34 17.89 -5.40
CA GLN A 82 -6.47 17.19 -4.81
C GLN A 82 -7.24 16.36 -5.85
N ALA A 83 -7.33 16.82 -7.09
CA ALA A 83 -7.99 16.07 -8.16
C ALA A 83 -7.24 14.77 -8.51
N HIS A 84 -5.91 14.81 -8.64
CA HIS A 84 -5.08 13.62 -8.82
C HIS A 84 -5.19 12.68 -7.61
N MET A 85 -5.06 13.23 -6.40
CA MET A 85 -5.20 12.48 -5.15
C MET A 85 -6.54 11.72 -5.08
N ILE A 86 -7.66 12.40 -5.36
CA ILE A 86 -9.00 11.79 -5.39
C ILE A 86 -9.07 10.68 -6.45
N THR A 87 -8.51 10.90 -7.63
CA THR A 87 -8.51 9.92 -8.74
C THR A 87 -7.75 8.66 -8.35
N HIS A 88 -6.56 8.78 -7.76
CA HIS A 88 -5.79 7.62 -7.29
C HIS A 88 -6.47 6.89 -6.13
N ALA A 89 -7.05 7.63 -5.17
CA ALA A 89 -7.82 7.03 -4.08
C ALA A 89 -9.04 6.25 -4.62
N THR A 90 -9.74 6.80 -5.62
CA THR A 90 -10.87 6.13 -6.27
C THR A 90 -10.44 4.85 -6.97
N SER A 91 -9.30 4.87 -7.66
CA SER A 91 -8.72 3.66 -8.28
C SER A 91 -8.40 2.57 -7.25
N ILE A 92 -7.81 2.95 -6.10
CA ILE A 92 -7.59 1.98 -5.01
C ILE A 92 -8.93 1.39 -4.55
N LEU A 93 -9.92 2.23 -4.19
CA LEU A 93 -11.21 1.75 -3.70
C LEU A 93 -11.93 0.84 -4.70
N LEU A 94 -11.84 1.16 -6.00
CA LEU A 94 -12.44 0.40 -7.09
C LEU A 94 -11.86 -1.01 -7.19
N HIS A 95 -10.53 -1.13 -7.12
CA HIS A 95 -9.84 -2.40 -7.38
C HIS A 95 -9.53 -3.21 -6.12
N GLN A 96 -9.50 -2.57 -4.94
CA GLN A 96 -9.09 -3.20 -3.69
C GLN A 96 -9.87 -4.48 -3.38
N PRO A 97 -11.22 -4.56 -3.48
CA PRO A 97 -11.97 -5.78 -3.14
C PRO A 97 -11.52 -7.03 -3.91
N TYR A 98 -10.95 -6.88 -5.11
CA TYR A 98 -10.55 -7.96 -6.00
C TYR A 98 -9.03 -8.15 -6.06
N SER A 99 -8.27 -7.41 -5.25
CA SER A 99 -6.82 -7.55 -5.18
C SER A 99 -6.42 -8.78 -4.37
N GLN A 100 -5.39 -9.46 -4.88
CA GLN A 100 -4.71 -10.56 -4.20
C GLN A 100 -3.95 -10.09 -2.95
N LEU A 101 -3.70 -8.78 -2.77
CA LEU A 101 -3.03 -8.24 -1.57
C LEU A 101 -3.89 -8.29 -0.30
N ASN A 102 -5.23 -8.33 -0.41
CA ASN A 102 -6.13 -8.38 0.76
C ASN A 102 -6.18 -9.77 1.40
N SER A 103 -5.96 -10.82 0.62
CA SER A 103 -6.03 -12.20 1.11
C SER A 103 -4.90 -12.51 2.10
N ILE A 104 -3.78 -11.79 2.01
CA ILE A 104 -2.51 -12.18 2.63
C ILE A 104 -2.40 -11.74 4.10
N LEU A 105 -3.07 -10.64 4.49
CA LEU A 105 -3.03 -10.16 5.88
C LEU A 105 -4.11 -10.80 6.79
N ASN A 106 -5.16 -11.36 6.18
CA ASN A 106 -6.30 -11.97 6.88
C ASN A 106 -6.13 -13.49 7.05
N GLN A 107 -5.06 -14.08 6.52
CA GLN A 107 -4.74 -15.48 6.70
C GLN A 107 -4.21 -15.70 8.14
N PRO A 108 -4.75 -16.67 8.89
CA PRO A 108 -4.17 -17.05 10.16
C PRO A 108 -2.71 -17.47 9.96
N SER A 109 -1.84 -17.11 10.90
CA SER A 109 -0.39 -17.31 10.92
C SER A 109 0.11 -18.75 10.73
N ASN A 110 -0.78 -19.72 10.51
CA ASN A 110 -0.50 -21.15 10.41
C ASN A 110 -0.48 -21.66 8.96
N GLN A 111 -0.56 -20.77 7.96
CA GLN A 111 -0.43 -21.15 6.54
C GLN A 111 0.71 -20.38 5.89
N THR A 112 1.93 -20.66 6.36
CA THR A 112 3.18 -20.11 5.81
C THR A 112 3.59 -20.79 4.50
N ASP A 113 2.88 -21.85 4.09
CA ASP A 113 3.23 -22.66 2.91
C ASP A 113 2.72 -22.09 1.58
N GLN A 114 1.95 -20.99 1.59
CA GLN A 114 1.45 -20.34 0.37
C GLN A 114 2.25 -19.10 -0.08
N TYR A 115 3.28 -18.70 0.68
CA TYR A 115 4.13 -17.56 0.31
C TYR A 115 5.06 -17.85 -0.87
N ASP A 116 5.17 -19.12 -1.30
CA ASP A 116 6.07 -19.54 -2.37
C ASP A 116 5.48 -19.43 -3.79
N SER A 117 4.17 -19.15 -3.94
CA SER A 117 3.52 -19.21 -5.26
C SER A 117 3.52 -17.91 -6.08
N VAL A 118 3.84 -16.76 -5.48
CA VAL A 118 3.93 -15.48 -6.20
C VAL A 118 5.40 -15.07 -6.32
N SER A 119 6.12 -15.81 -7.16
CA SER A 119 7.55 -15.59 -7.37
C SER A 119 7.85 -14.35 -8.24
N SER A 120 6.85 -13.77 -8.93
CA SER A 120 7.02 -12.56 -9.76
C SER A 120 5.85 -11.57 -9.66
N VAL A 121 6.16 -10.27 -9.83
CA VAL A 121 5.17 -9.17 -10.01
C VAL A 121 4.23 -9.47 -11.19
N ASP A 122 4.68 -10.26 -12.17
CA ASP A 122 3.96 -10.55 -13.41
C ASP A 122 2.69 -11.39 -13.18
N ASP A 123 2.67 -12.19 -12.10
CA ASP A 123 1.56 -13.09 -11.77
C ASP A 123 0.35 -12.38 -11.14
N PHE A 124 0.49 -11.09 -10.80
CA PHE A 124 -0.61 -10.32 -10.24
C PHE A 124 -1.75 -10.09 -11.24
N ASN A 125 -2.97 -10.25 -10.75
CA ASN A 125 -4.16 -9.85 -11.50
C ASN A 125 -4.19 -8.34 -11.76
N ASN A 126 -5.01 -7.92 -12.73
CA ASN A 126 -5.09 -6.50 -13.13
C ASN A 126 -5.53 -5.59 -11.98
N HIS A 127 -6.39 -6.05 -11.06
CA HIS A 127 -6.81 -5.27 -9.90
C HIS A 127 -5.64 -4.95 -8.97
N THR A 128 -4.80 -5.95 -8.70
CA THR A 128 -3.60 -5.80 -7.88
C THR A 128 -2.58 -4.86 -8.53
N LYS A 129 -2.37 -4.99 -9.84
CA LYS A 129 -1.51 -4.07 -10.61
C LYS A 129 -2.03 -2.62 -10.53
N ASN A 130 -3.33 -2.40 -10.66
CA ASN A 130 -3.94 -1.08 -10.56
C ASN A 130 -3.78 -0.44 -9.16
N ILE A 131 -4.04 -1.18 -8.07
CA ILE A 131 -3.88 -0.61 -6.72
C ILE A 131 -2.41 -0.30 -6.40
N ILE A 132 -1.46 -1.12 -6.86
CA ILE A 132 -0.04 -0.86 -6.67
C ILE A 132 0.36 0.41 -7.42
N GLN A 133 -0.07 0.55 -8.68
CA GLN A 133 0.20 1.75 -9.47
C GLN A 133 -0.39 3.00 -8.80
N ALA A 134 -1.66 2.95 -8.38
CA ALA A 134 -2.31 4.08 -7.70
C ALA A 134 -1.62 4.44 -6.38
N ALA A 135 -1.21 3.45 -5.58
CA ALA A 135 -0.44 3.67 -4.35
C ALA A 135 0.92 4.35 -4.63
N THR A 136 1.62 3.92 -5.68
CA THR A 136 2.87 4.54 -6.12
C THR A 136 2.68 5.99 -6.56
N GLU A 137 1.63 6.31 -7.32
CA GLU A 137 1.35 7.70 -7.70
C GLU A 137 1.01 8.58 -6.48
N ILE A 138 0.29 8.05 -5.49
CA ILE A 138 0.06 8.77 -4.22
C ILE A 138 1.38 9.06 -3.49
N SER A 139 2.30 8.09 -3.42
CA SER A 139 3.61 8.34 -2.82
C SER A 139 4.44 9.35 -3.59
N LYS A 140 4.27 9.46 -4.92
CA LYS A 140 4.89 10.53 -5.71
C LYS A 140 4.32 11.90 -5.34
N LEU A 141 3.02 12.02 -5.09
CA LEU A 141 2.41 13.28 -4.62
C LEU A 141 3.06 13.80 -3.33
N VAL A 142 3.46 12.90 -2.41
CA VAL A 142 4.19 13.26 -1.18
C VAL A 142 5.56 13.91 -1.47
N THR A 143 6.16 13.61 -2.63
CA THR A 143 7.47 14.17 -3.02
C THR A 143 7.40 15.60 -3.57
N HIS A 144 6.19 16.13 -3.80
CA HIS A 144 6.01 17.50 -4.27
C HIS A 144 6.63 18.48 -3.27
N ARG A 145 7.41 19.45 -3.76
CA ARG A 145 8.20 20.38 -2.93
C ARG A 145 7.34 21.49 -2.32
N VAL A 146 6.28 21.10 -1.62
CA VAL A 146 5.35 22.00 -0.94
C VAL A 146 5.17 21.59 0.51
N SER A 147 4.70 22.54 1.33
CA SER A 147 4.49 22.26 2.74
C SER A 147 3.33 21.28 2.92
N LEU A 148 3.65 20.08 3.43
CA LEU A 148 2.68 19.05 3.79
C LEU A 148 1.62 19.51 4.81
N LEU A 149 1.89 20.60 5.54
CA LEU A 149 0.96 21.19 6.50
C LEU A 149 -0.22 21.93 5.84
N SER A 150 -0.10 22.22 4.55
CA SER A 150 -1.09 23.01 3.79
C SER A 150 -2.16 22.13 3.14
N HIS A 151 -1.94 20.82 3.10
CA HIS A 151 -2.87 19.88 2.47
C HIS A 151 -4.06 19.57 3.39
N SER A 152 -5.17 19.19 2.75
CA SER A 152 -6.37 18.73 3.45
C SER A 152 -6.11 17.47 4.30
N HIS A 153 -6.87 17.28 5.37
CA HIS A 153 -6.89 16.04 6.14
C HIS A 153 -7.13 14.81 5.26
N PHE A 154 -7.92 14.91 4.19
CA PHE A 154 -8.18 13.79 3.30
C PHE A 154 -6.89 13.22 2.68
N PHE A 155 -5.83 14.04 2.52
CA PHE A 155 -4.55 13.55 2.03
C PHE A 155 -3.87 12.57 3.00
N SER A 156 -4.02 12.73 4.32
CA SER A 156 -3.41 11.80 5.29
C SER A 156 -4.04 10.41 5.19
N TYR A 157 -5.36 10.35 5.01
CA TYR A 157 -6.08 9.11 4.74
C TYR A 157 -5.58 8.43 3.45
N VAL A 158 -5.43 9.19 2.37
CA VAL A 158 -4.96 8.67 1.07
C VAL A 158 -3.51 8.16 1.15
N VAL A 159 -2.63 8.87 1.88
CA VAL A 159 -1.25 8.41 2.15
C VAL A 159 -1.25 7.14 3.00
N THR A 160 -2.19 7.00 3.93
CA THR A 160 -2.36 5.79 4.74
C THR A 160 -2.77 4.60 3.87
N MET A 161 -3.72 4.77 2.95
CA MET A 161 -4.11 3.73 1.98
C MET A 161 -2.93 3.27 1.12
N SER A 162 -2.16 4.21 0.56
CA SER A 162 -0.93 3.90 -0.20
C SER A 162 0.08 3.13 0.65
N SER A 163 0.27 3.53 1.91
CA SER A 163 1.19 2.86 2.84
C SER A 163 0.78 1.43 3.13
N ILE A 164 -0.51 1.16 3.35
CA ILE A 164 -1.04 -0.20 3.57
C ILE A 164 -0.77 -1.08 2.34
N ILE A 165 -0.98 -0.57 1.14
CA ILE A 165 -0.69 -1.32 -0.10
C ILE A 165 0.80 -1.63 -0.22
N HIS A 166 1.67 -0.66 0.06
CA HIS A 166 3.12 -0.88 0.06
C HIS A 166 3.58 -1.85 1.15
N LEU A 167 2.94 -1.88 2.32
CA LEU A 167 3.18 -2.86 3.37
C LEU A 167 2.77 -4.26 2.93
N ASN A 168 1.55 -4.42 2.41
CA ASN A 168 1.07 -5.71 1.90
C ASN A 168 1.97 -6.23 0.78
N ARG A 169 2.44 -5.33 -0.08
CA ARG A 169 3.46 -5.66 -1.08
C ARG A 169 4.76 -6.11 -0.42
N TRP A 170 5.26 -5.38 0.56
CA TRP A 170 6.53 -5.70 1.22
C TRP A 170 6.52 -7.09 1.87
N VAL A 171 5.39 -7.58 2.40
CA VAL A 171 5.29 -8.96 2.93
C VAL A 171 5.77 -10.00 1.91
N ILE A 172 5.42 -9.85 0.64
CA ILE A 172 5.63 -10.84 -0.42
C ILE A 172 7.05 -10.80 -1.01
N PHE A 173 7.63 -9.61 -1.18
CA PHE A 173 8.82 -9.45 -2.03
C PHE A 173 10.17 -9.75 -1.34
N THR A 174 11.13 -10.24 -2.12
CA THR A 174 12.52 -10.60 -1.76
C THR A 174 13.48 -9.38 -1.65
N PRO A 175 14.66 -9.54 -1.02
CA PRO A 175 15.51 -8.46 -0.50
C PRO A 175 15.85 -7.31 -1.47
N ASP A 176 16.07 -7.60 -2.76
CA ASP A 176 16.54 -6.60 -3.74
C ASP A 176 15.50 -5.52 -4.06
N SER A 177 14.20 -5.83 -3.97
CA SER A 177 13.12 -4.86 -4.17
C SER A 177 12.63 -4.21 -2.85
N GLU A 178 13.11 -4.69 -1.69
CA GLU A 178 12.70 -4.18 -0.39
C GLU A 178 13.24 -2.77 -0.09
N ASN A 179 14.44 -2.44 -0.57
CA ASN A 179 15.06 -1.15 -0.26
C ASN A 179 14.23 0.02 -0.76
N ASN A 180 13.70 -0.07 -1.98
CA ASN A 180 12.82 0.95 -2.54
C ASN A 180 11.49 1.03 -1.77
N LEU A 181 10.89 -0.10 -1.42
CA LEU A 181 9.64 -0.14 -0.64
C LEU A 181 9.82 0.47 0.76
N ARG A 182 10.93 0.16 1.45
CA ARG A 182 11.26 0.72 2.76
C ARG A 182 11.47 2.23 2.69
N GLN A 183 12.09 2.75 1.64
CA GLN A 183 12.26 4.19 1.44
C GLN A 183 10.91 4.88 1.23
N VAL A 184 10.04 4.33 0.38
CA VAL A 184 8.68 4.85 0.16
C VAL A 184 7.86 4.82 1.46
N LEU A 185 7.92 3.74 2.23
CA LEU A 185 7.23 3.65 3.52
C LEU A 185 7.76 4.68 4.53
N ARG A 186 9.08 4.88 4.61
CA ARG A 186 9.68 5.93 5.45
C ARG A 186 9.20 7.32 5.04
N LEU A 187 9.13 7.60 3.74
CA LEU A 187 8.60 8.85 3.21
C LEU A 187 7.15 9.07 3.65
N ASN A 188 6.26 8.09 3.40
CA ASN A 188 4.85 8.20 3.76
C ASN A 188 4.65 8.35 5.27
N ILE A 189 5.36 7.56 6.10
CA ILE A 189 5.31 7.67 7.56
C ILE A 189 5.77 9.07 8.03
N GLY A 190 6.86 9.58 7.45
CA GLY A 190 7.36 10.92 7.73
C GLY A 190 6.35 12.00 7.36
N ALA A 191 5.66 11.83 6.23
CA ALA A 191 4.62 12.75 5.81
C ALA A 191 3.42 12.76 6.76
N LEU A 192 2.91 11.58 7.16
CA LEU A 192 1.83 11.47 8.15
C LEU A 192 2.22 12.09 9.50
N SER A 193 3.43 11.83 9.98
CA SER A 193 3.95 12.47 11.20
C SER A 193 4.15 13.98 11.05
N ARG A 194 4.40 14.50 9.85
CA ARG A 194 4.44 15.94 9.63
C ARG A 194 3.03 16.53 9.64
N MET A 195 2.08 15.88 8.98
CA MET A 195 0.67 16.30 8.93
C MET A 195 0.01 16.28 10.31
N SER A 196 0.46 15.42 11.24
CA SER A 196 -0.09 15.34 12.60
C SER A 196 0.09 16.61 13.44
N LEU A 197 0.98 17.52 13.01
CA LEU A 197 1.11 18.85 13.61
C LEU A 197 -0.14 19.74 13.42
N VAL A 198 -0.94 19.48 12.38
CA VAL A 198 -2.20 20.20 12.11
C VAL A 198 -3.40 19.27 12.33
N TRP A 199 -3.28 18.01 11.91
CA TRP A 199 -4.36 17.04 11.91
C TRP A 199 -4.07 15.92 12.92
N SER A 200 -4.57 16.04 14.15
CA SER A 200 -4.28 15.09 15.23
C SER A 200 -4.59 13.62 14.89
N ALA A 201 -5.60 13.37 14.05
CA ALA A 201 -5.93 12.03 13.57
C ALA A 201 -4.79 11.38 12.74
N SER A 202 -3.95 12.18 12.07
CA SER A 202 -2.77 11.69 11.34
C SER A 202 -1.72 11.06 12.26
N GLU A 203 -1.73 11.35 13.56
CA GLU A 203 -0.86 10.68 14.54
C GLU A 203 -1.26 9.21 14.69
N ARG A 204 -2.57 8.94 14.75
CA ARG A 204 -3.11 7.58 14.80
C ARG A 204 -2.76 6.80 13.54
N GLU A 205 -2.91 7.44 12.39
CA GLU A 205 -2.58 6.87 11.08
C GLU A 205 -1.08 6.54 10.96
N SER A 206 -0.21 7.48 11.31
CA SER A 206 1.25 7.25 11.33
C SER A 206 1.64 6.12 12.28
N SER A 207 1.06 6.09 13.48
CA SER A 207 1.32 5.04 14.48
C SER A 207 0.86 3.67 13.99
N TYR A 208 -0.30 3.59 13.33
CA TYR A 208 -0.82 2.37 12.74
C TYR A 208 0.12 1.81 11.66
N VAL A 209 0.51 2.64 10.69
CA VAL A 209 1.44 2.24 9.61
C VAL A 209 2.80 1.83 10.17
N LYS A 210 3.35 2.57 11.16
CA LYS A 210 4.59 2.21 11.86
C LYS A 210 4.50 0.85 12.55
N SER A 211 3.37 0.56 13.20
CA SER A 211 3.16 -0.70 13.91
C SER A 211 3.14 -1.88 12.93
N MET A 212 2.37 -1.78 11.84
CA MET A 212 2.37 -2.80 10.79
C MET A 212 3.76 -3.02 10.18
N ALA A 213 4.49 -1.93 9.87
CA ALA A 213 5.85 -2.02 9.35
C ALA A 213 6.81 -2.74 10.30
N ARG A 214 6.69 -2.49 11.62
CA ARG A 214 7.47 -3.19 12.64
C ARG A 214 7.14 -4.67 12.68
N SER A 215 5.85 -5.03 12.66
CA SER A 215 5.44 -6.44 12.66
C SER A 215 6.00 -7.20 11.47
N ILE A 216 5.88 -6.64 10.25
CA ILE A 216 6.43 -7.25 9.03
C ILE A 216 7.95 -7.38 9.12
N TYR A 217 8.63 -6.34 9.61
CA TYR A 217 10.09 -6.40 9.79
C TYR A 217 10.52 -7.51 10.74
N GLN A 218 9.83 -7.70 11.86
CA GLN A 218 10.17 -8.76 12.82
C GLN A 218 9.96 -10.15 12.22
N VAL A 219 8.80 -10.37 11.56
CA VAL A 219 8.51 -11.63 10.86
C VAL A 219 9.61 -11.93 9.85
N LYS A 220 9.95 -10.98 8.98
CA LYS A 220 11.01 -11.18 7.98
C LYS A 220 12.40 -11.36 8.58
N LYS A 221 12.69 -10.69 9.70
CA LYS A 221 13.97 -10.85 10.41
C LYS A 221 14.09 -12.28 10.97
N GLN A 222 13.01 -12.82 11.54
CA GLN A 222 12.98 -14.22 12.01
C GLN A 222 13.22 -15.20 10.85
N HIS A 223 12.55 -15.02 9.71
CA HIS A 223 12.71 -15.86 8.52
C HIS A 223 14.10 -15.80 7.87
N ARG A 224 14.86 -14.71 8.06
CA ARG A 224 16.24 -14.61 7.57
C ARG A 224 17.26 -15.28 8.47
N ILE A 225 16.94 -15.43 9.75
CA ILE A 225 17.89 -15.92 10.76
C ILE A 225 17.64 -17.40 11.09
N LEU A 226 16.42 -17.90 10.85
CA LEU A 226 16.08 -19.31 10.96
C LEU A 226 15.76 -19.85 9.55
N PRO A 227 16.50 -20.85 9.03
CA PRO A 227 16.05 -21.63 7.88
C PRO A 227 14.60 -22.08 8.10
N GLN A 228 13.75 -22.02 7.07
CA GLN A 228 12.32 -22.40 7.16
C GLN A 228 12.12 -23.77 7.83
N PHE A 229 13.08 -24.68 7.62
CA PHE A 229 13.19 -25.98 8.26
C PHE A 229 13.03 -25.94 9.79
N TRP A 230 13.65 -24.99 10.49
CA TRP A 230 13.62 -24.91 11.96
C TRP A 230 12.38 -24.21 12.51
N ILE A 231 11.73 -23.35 11.71
CA ILE A 231 10.59 -22.52 12.16
C ILE A 231 9.34 -23.38 12.41
N SER A 232 9.18 -24.48 11.66
CA SER A 232 8.01 -25.36 11.75
C SER A 232 8.15 -26.53 12.73
N MET A 233 9.31 -26.70 13.37
CA MET A 233 9.59 -27.87 14.21
C MET A 233 9.32 -27.56 15.70
N THR A 234 8.96 -28.59 16.46
CA THR A 234 8.97 -28.56 17.93
C THR A 234 10.38 -28.78 18.49
N HIS A 235 10.61 -28.54 19.79
CA HIS A 235 11.97 -28.52 20.35
C HIS A 235 12.60 -29.90 20.23
N ASP A 236 11.80 -30.92 20.56
CA ASP A 236 12.21 -32.31 20.52
C ASP A 236 12.46 -32.77 19.07
N GLU A 237 11.61 -32.38 18.12
CA GLU A 237 11.82 -32.67 16.69
C GLU A 237 13.09 -32.02 16.16
N ALA A 238 13.35 -30.77 16.55
CA ALA A 238 14.55 -30.04 16.15
C ALA A 238 15.79 -30.77 16.69
N MET A 239 15.82 -31.09 17.98
CA MET A 239 16.94 -31.79 18.61
C MET A 239 17.16 -33.19 18.04
N GLU A 240 16.09 -33.93 17.69
CA GLU A 240 16.19 -35.24 17.05
C GLU A 240 16.85 -35.16 15.66
N LYS A 241 16.48 -34.15 14.85
CA LYS A 241 17.08 -33.97 13.52
C LYS A 241 18.50 -33.43 13.56
N ILE A 242 18.84 -32.57 14.52
CA ILE A 242 20.22 -32.13 14.78
C ILE A 242 21.09 -33.34 15.13
N ALA A 243 20.61 -34.23 16.00
CA ALA A 243 21.34 -35.43 16.41
C ALA A 243 21.54 -36.45 15.28
N ALA A 244 20.75 -36.35 14.20
CA ALA A 244 20.80 -37.25 13.05
C ALA A 244 21.67 -36.74 11.89
N ASP A 245 22.07 -35.46 11.89
CA ASP A 245 22.81 -34.84 10.78
C ASP A 245 23.89 -33.85 11.28
N ASP A 246 25.15 -34.28 11.24
CA ASP A 246 26.31 -33.48 11.67
C ASP A 246 26.46 -32.14 10.91
N ALA A 247 25.94 -32.04 9.68
CA ALA A 247 25.96 -30.77 8.94
C ALA A 247 24.97 -29.74 9.52
N MET A 248 23.85 -30.22 10.08
CA MET A 248 22.85 -29.37 10.73
C MET A 248 23.26 -28.94 12.13
N ILE A 249 24.15 -29.69 12.79
CA ILE A 249 24.77 -29.27 14.07
C ILE A 249 25.50 -27.94 13.88
N HIS A 250 26.34 -27.83 12.84
CA HIS A 250 27.10 -26.60 12.58
C HIS A 250 26.21 -25.42 12.19
N GLU A 251 25.16 -25.65 11.39
CA GLU A 251 24.18 -24.60 11.04
C GLU A 251 23.41 -24.12 12.29
N PHE A 252 23.07 -25.03 13.21
CA PHE A 252 22.40 -24.71 14.47
C PHE A 252 23.30 -23.99 15.47
N GLU A 253 24.56 -24.40 15.60
CA GLU A 253 25.56 -23.73 16.43
C GLU A 253 25.82 -22.29 15.95
N ASP A 254 25.94 -22.07 14.64
CA ASP A 254 26.07 -20.74 14.05
C ASP A 254 24.84 -19.84 14.31
N MET A 255 23.63 -20.42 14.40
CA MET A 255 22.42 -19.70 14.81
C MET A 255 22.40 -19.32 16.29
N GLN A 256 22.98 -20.14 17.18
CA GLN A 256 23.06 -19.85 18.62
C GLN A 256 24.03 -18.70 18.96
N VAL A 257 24.99 -18.42 18.09
CA VAL A 257 25.96 -17.33 18.26
C VAL A 257 25.31 -15.94 18.08
N VAL A 258 24.11 -15.84 17.51
CA VAL A 258 23.31 -14.60 17.44
C VAL A 258 22.62 -14.36 18.80
N PRO A 259 23.04 -13.38 19.62
CA PRO A 259 22.59 -13.29 21.01
C PRO A 259 21.07 -13.07 21.13
N GLY A 260 20.38 -14.04 21.73
CA GLY A 260 18.99 -13.91 22.20
C GLY A 260 17.88 -14.40 21.27
N MET A 261 18.16 -15.09 20.16
CA MET A 261 17.12 -15.44 19.18
C MET A 261 16.40 -16.77 19.36
N MET A 262 16.98 -17.78 20.02
CA MET A 262 16.30 -19.07 20.19
C MET A 262 15.58 -19.25 21.54
N MET A 263 16.07 -18.69 22.65
CA MET A 263 15.49 -18.98 23.97
C MET A 263 14.02 -18.52 24.15
N GLY A 264 13.52 -17.59 23.35
CA GLY A 264 12.17 -17.04 23.54
C GLY A 264 11.01 -17.88 23.00
N HIS A 265 11.23 -18.68 21.95
CA HIS A 265 10.17 -19.46 21.29
C HIS A 265 10.09 -20.92 21.81
N TRP A 266 11.17 -21.41 22.42
CA TRP A 266 11.26 -22.72 23.04
C TRP A 266 11.11 -22.69 24.57
N ALA A 267 10.96 -21.50 25.15
CA ALA A 267 10.59 -21.36 26.55
C ALA A 267 9.13 -21.77 26.73
N ASP A 268 8.97 -22.96 27.31
CA ASP A 268 7.75 -23.60 27.77
C ASP A 268 6.63 -22.61 28.18
N PRO A 269 5.42 -22.67 27.57
CA PRO A 269 4.24 -21.93 28.04
C PRO A 269 3.78 -22.34 29.44
N GLY A 270 4.32 -23.45 29.99
CA GLY A 270 3.82 -24.15 31.17
C GLY A 270 4.19 -23.57 32.54
N ASN A 271 5.00 -22.50 32.65
CA ASN A 271 5.39 -21.99 33.97
C ASN A 271 5.19 -20.47 34.14
N LYS A 272 3.93 -20.04 34.07
CA LYS A 272 3.45 -18.86 34.80
C LYS A 272 2.47 -19.31 35.87
N GLN A 273 3.00 -19.93 36.93
CA GLN A 273 2.30 -19.94 38.21
C GLN A 273 2.39 -18.55 38.84
N TRP A 274 1.23 -18.07 39.26
CA TRP A 274 1.02 -16.81 39.96
C TRP A 274 1.81 -16.76 41.27
N ASN A 275 2.50 -15.64 41.49
CA ASN A 275 2.63 -14.95 42.77
C ASN A 275 2.97 -13.47 42.51
#